data_AF-A0A6I7QLB4-F1
#
_entry.id   AF-A0A6I7QLB4-F1
#
_cell.length_a   1.000
_cell.length_b   1.000
_cell.length_c   1.000
_cell.angle_alpha   90.00
_cell.angle_beta   90.00
_cell.angle_gamma   90.00
#
_symmetry.space_group_name_H-M   'P 1'
#
loop_
_entity.id
_entity.type
_entity.pdbx_description
1 polymer ?
#
loop_
_entity_poly.entity_id
_entity_poly.type
_entity_poly.pdbx_seq_one_letter_code
_entity_poly.pdbx_strand_id
1 'polypeptide(L)'
;FINAIPNEGFSFLNWTDTQGTVVSEQPAFFFTMPDNDVILIANFDEFETFALTFNIDMTNAEWLDLDHEVVNITGSMHNWTVLGDIARDQALMRVDNSKIFTITFNLPPDIYAYAYFLNEGEHDHEWEDVSLREIVLDGDKVVNDAWGLPTNIETVEAESVLVYPNPFTDVVHVRGADWVTHVSITDIMGNTIMDMPFTGETIMTSHLRTGMYLLRLRGEYGLTAVHKILKY
;
A
#
# COMPACT_ATOMS: atom_id res chain seq x y z
N PHE A 1 -36.60 -2.20 5.53
CA PHE A 1 -35.16 -1.97 5.33
C PHE A 1 -34.61 -3.21 4.67
N ILE A 2 -33.89 -3.05 3.56
CA ILE A 2 -33.25 -4.15 2.85
C ILE A 2 -31.76 -3.82 2.69
N ASN A 3 -30.92 -4.85 2.67
CA ASN A 3 -29.48 -4.74 2.57
C ASN A 3 -28.93 -5.87 1.69
N ALA A 4 -28.00 -5.53 0.81
CA ALA A 4 -27.21 -6.46 0.02
C ALA A 4 -25.74 -6.36 0.44
N ILE A 5 -25.17 -7.47 0.89
CA ILE A 5 -23.75 -7.57 1.24
C ILE A 5 -23.06 -8.33 0.10
N PRO A 6 -22.09 -7.72 -0.59
CA PRO A 6 -21.34 -8.43 -1.62
C PRO A 6 -20.50 -9.56 -1.04
N ASN A 7 -20.33 -10.62 -1.82
CA ASN A 7 -19.31 -11.64 -1.54
C ASN A 7 -17.92 -11.09 -1.92
N GLU A 8 -16.87 -11.76 -1.46
CA GLU A 8 -15.49 -11.49 -1.87
C GLU A 8 -15.34 -11.49 -3.40
N GLY A 9 -14.66 -10.48 -3.95
CA GLY A 9 -14.48 -10.29 -5.39
C GLY A 9 -15.70 -9.70 -6.13
N PHE A 10 -16.78 -9.35 -5.43
CA PHE A 10 -17.98 -8.75 -6.01
C PHE A 10 -18.27 -7.36 -5.43
N SER A 11 -18.66 -6.42 -6.29
CA SER A 11 -19.13 -5.10 -5.88
C SER A 11 -20.62 -4.99 -6.16
N PHE A 12 -21.37 -4.38 -5.24
CA PHE A 12 -22.80 -4.14 -5.47
C PHE A 12 -22.96 -3.06 -6.55
N LEU A 13 -23.77 -3.35 -7.57
CA LEU A 13 -24.09 -2.41 -8.64
C LEU A 13 -25.37 -1.63 -8.33
N ASN A 14 -26.49 -2.33 -8.23
CA ASN A 14 -27.82 -1.74 -8.05
C ASN A 14 -28.87 -2.81 -7.70
N TRP A 15 -30.01 -2.33 -7.21
CA TRP A 15 -31.25 -3.08 -7.11
C TRP A 15 -32.09 -2.84 -8.36
N THR A 16 -32.64 -3.90 -8.93
CA THR A 16 -33.58 -3.83 -10.07
C THR A 16 -34.88 -4.58 -9.80
N ASP A 17 -35.93 -4.21 -10.53
CA ASP A 17 -37.14 -5.03 -10.62
C ASP A 17 -37.00 -6.15 -11.66
N THR A 18 -38.05 -6.96 -11.84
CA THR A 18 -38.06 -8.06 -12.81
C THR A 18 -38.03 -7.60 -14.28
N GLN A 19 -38.23 -6.31 -14.54
CA GLN A 19 -38.13 -5.72 -15.88
C GLN A 19 -36.74 -5.11 -16.13
N GLY A 20 -35.84 -5.15 -15.14
CA GLY A 20 -34.50 -4.57 -15.21
C GLY A 20 -34.47 -3.07 -14.92
N THR A 21 -35.55 -2.47 -14.42
CA THR A 21 -35.56 -1.06 -14.03
C THR A 21 -34.77 -0.87 -12.74
N VAL A 22 -33.82 0.07 -12.73
CA VAL A 22 -33.06 0.40 -11.52
C VAL A 22 -33.99 1.03 -10.47
N VAL A 23 -34.06 0.38 -9.31
CA VAL A 23 -34.84 0.81 -8.15
C VAL A 23 -33.98 1.61 -7.18
N SER A 24 -32.71 1.22 -7.00
CA SER A 24 -31.77 1.90 -6.11
C SER A 24 -30.33 1.56 -6.46
N GLU A 25 -29.43 2.52 -6.35
CA GLU A 25 -27.97 2.32 -6.45
C GLU A 25 -27.33 2.15 -5.06
N GLN A 26 -28.12 2.23 -3.99
CA GLN A 26 -27.62 2.03 -2.63
C GLN A 26 -27.78 0.56 -2.21
N PRO A 27 -26.72 -0.10 -1.70
CA PRO A 27 -26.80 -1.50 -1.26
C PRO A 27 -27.78 -1.70 -0.10
N ALA A 28 -27.94 -0.68 0.76
CA ALA A 28 -28.85 -0.68 1.88
C ALA A 28 -29.78 0.55 1.84
N PHE A 29 -31.10 0.32 1.86
CA PHE A 29 -32.08 1.41 1.88
C PHE A 29 -33.45 0.99 2.47
N PHE A 30 -34.28 1.98 2.78
CA PHE A 30 -35.67 1.76 3.19
C PHE A 30 -36.57 1.63 1.96
N PHE A 31 -37.01 0.41 1.68
CA PHE A 31 -38.06 0.15 0.69
C PHE A 31 -39.45 0.14 1.35
N THR A 32 -40.39 0.90 0.79
CA THR A 32 -41.80 0.90 1.21
C THR A 32 -42.56 -0.14 0.39
N MET A 33 -43.09 -1.17 1.06
CA MET A 33 -43.87 -2.21 0.39
C MET A 33 -45.18 -1.64 -0.20
N PRO A 34 -45.44 -1.83 -1.50
CA PRO A 34 -46.73 -1.49 -2.10
C PRO A 34 -47.81 -2.54 -1.74
N ASP A 35 -49.04 -2.35 -2.24
CA ASP A 35 -50.18 -3.26 -2.00
C ASP A 35 -50.17 -4.53 -2.89
N ASN A 36 -49.06 -4.78 -3.57
CA ASN A 36 -48.83 -5.92 -4.45
C ASN A 36 -47.46 -6.57 -4.19
N ASP A 37 -47.29 -7.81 -4.66
CA ASP A 37 -46.01 -8.51 -4.57
C ASP A 37 -44.97 -7.84 -5.46
N VAL A 38 -43.75 -7.68 -4.92
CA VAL A 38 -42.59 -7.10 -5.62
C VAL A 38 -41.41 -8.05 -5.47
N ILE A 39 -40.67 -8.24 -6.56
CA ILE A 39 -39.39 -8.94 -6.56
C ILE A 39 -38.31 -7.89 -6.84
N LEU A 40 -37.35 -7.80 -5.94
CA LEU A 40 -36.14 -6.98 -6.09
C LEU A 40 -34.94 -7.91 -6.28
N ILE A 41 -34.11 -7.58 -7.25
CA ILE A 41 -32.90 -8.33 -7.60
C ILE A 41 -31.71 -7.44 -7.30
N ALA A 42 -30.81 -7.88 -6.40
CA ALA A 42 -29.52 -7.23 -6.18
C ALA A 42 -28.54 -7.69 -7.25
N ASN A 43 -28.04 -6.76 -8.05
CA ASN A 43 -27.03 -7.00 -9.05
C ASN A 43 -25.64 -6.70 -8.49
N PHE A 44 -24.69 -7.54 -8.84
CA PHE A 44 -23.28 -7.41 -8.46
C PHE A 44 -22.41 -7.54 -9.70
N ASP A 45 -21.27 -6.86 -9.69
CA ASP A 45 -20.22 -7.02 -10.69
C ASP A 45 -18.99 -7.66 -10.07
N GLU A 46 -18.29 -8.46 -10.85
CA GLU A 46 -16.98 -8.97 -10.46
C GLU A 46 -15.95 -7.83 -10.55
N PHE A 47 -15.06 -7.74 -9.56
CA PHE A 47 -13.89 -6.88 -9.65
C PHE A 47 -12.63 -7.70 -9.42
N GLU A 48 -11.55 -7.30 -10.08
CA GLU A 48 -10.28 -7.99 -9.95
C GLU A 48 -9.69 -7.75 -8.56
N THR A 49 -9.33 -8.84 -7.88
CA THR A 49 -8.62 -8.82 -6.60
C THR A 49 -7.25 -9.45 -6.76
N PHE A 50 -6.28 -8.92 -6.02
CA PHE A 50 -4.93 -9.48 -5.94
C PHE A 50 -4.60 -9.92 -4.53
N ALA A 51 -3.83 -11.00 -4.41
CA ALA A 51 -3.35 -11.49 -3.14
C ALA A 51 -2.21 -10.58 -2.64
N LEU A 52 -2.43 -9.89 -1.53
CA LEU A 52 -1.44 -9.11 -0.82
C LEU A 52 -1.02 -9.85 0.44
N THR A 53 0.18 -10.45 0.42
CA THR A 53 0.76 -11.19 1.54
C THR A 53 1.74 -10.31 2.30
N PHE A 54 1.57 -10.23 3.61
CA PHE A 54 2.46 -9.54 4.52
C PHE A 54 3.23 -10.54 5.36
N ASN A 55 4.55 -10.40 5.42
CA ASN A 55 5.44 -11.14 6.31
C ASN A 55 6.15 -10.14 7.22
N ILE A 56 6.13 -10.33 8.53
CA ILE A 56 6.85 -9.51 9.51
C ILE A 56 7.82 -10.37 10.31
N ASP A 57 9.10 -10.01 10.26
CA ASP A 57 10.16 -10.59 11.08
C ASP A 57 10.25 -9.85 12.42
N MET A 58 9.85 -10.54 13.48
CA MET A 58 9.89 -10.04 14.85
C MET A 58 11.19 -10.39 15.58
N THR A 59 12.25 -10.83 14.88
CA THR A 59 13.51 -11.25 15.52
C THR A 59 14.12 -10.15 16.39
N ASN A 60 13.99 -8.89 15.99
CA ASN A 60 14.47 -7.71 16.72
C ASN A 60 13.60 -7.33 17.93
N ALA A 61 12.40 -7.89 18.06
CA ALA A 61 11.61 -7.76 19.27
C ALA A 61 12.17 -8.73 20.33
N GLU A 62 13.23 -8.29 21.03
CA GLU A 62 13.88 -9.09 22.08
C GLU A 62 12.94 -9.39 23.24
N TRP A 63 11.97 -8.50 23.49
CA TRP A 63 10.97 -8.59 24.54
C TRP A 63 9.73 -9.40 24.15
N LEU A 64 9.64 -9.86 22.90
CA LEU A 64 8.45 -10.56 22.41
C LEU A 64 8.28 -11.93 23.09
N ASP A 65 7.14 -12.13 23.74
CA ASP A 65 6.70 -13.40 24.30
C ASP A 65 5.70 -14.08 23.35
N LEU A 66 6.21 -15.06 22.60
CA LEU A 66 5.48 -15.77 21.55
C LEU A 66 4.26 -16.57 22.05
N ASP A 67 4.16 -16.84 23.35
CA ASP A 67 3.06 -17.59 23.95
C ASP A 67 1.93 -16.67 24.46
N HIS A 68 2.19 -15.37 24.59
CA HIS A 68 1.26 -14.41 25.19
C HIS A 68 0.94 -13.20 24.30
N GLU A 69 1.72 -12.97 23.25
CA GLU A 69 1.55 -11.80 22.38
C GLU A 69 1.05 -12.17 20.98
N VAL A 70 0.17 -11.32 20.46
CA VAL A 70 -0.40 -11.45 19.11
C VAL A 70 0.13 -10.31 18.24
N VAL A 71 0.62 -10.65 17.05
CA VAL A 71 1.04 -9.66 16.05
C VAL A 71 -0.14 -9.38 15.12
N ASN A 72 -0.49 -8.12 14.96
CA ASN A 72 -1.63 -7.68 14.15
C ASN A 72 -1.21 -6.65 13.10
N ILE A 73 -2.00 -6.52 12.04
CA ILE A 73 -1.84 -5.50 11.00
C ILE A 73 -3.18 -4.78 10.72
N THR A 74 -3.16 -3.46 10.72
CA THR A 74 -4.31 -2.64 10.28
C THR A 74 -3.87 -1.66 9.21
N GLY A 75 -4.83 -0.96 8.61
CA GLY A 75 -4.55 -0.02 7.54
C GLY A 75 -5.81 0.48 6.86
N SER A 76 -5.63 1.18 5.74
CA SER A 76 -6.75 1.66 4.92
C SER A 76 -7.66 0.53 4.44
N MET A 77 -7.14 -0.69 4.26
CA MET A 77 -7.94 -1.88 3.92
C MET A 77 -8.96 -2.29 5.00
N HIS A 78 -8.74 -1.89 6.26
CA HIS A 78 -9.67 -2.11 7.37
C HIS A 78 -10.20 -0.79 7.97
N ASN A 79 -10.10 0.30 7.21
CA ASN A 79 -10.48 1.65 7.65
C ASN A 79 -9.83 2.05 8.98
N TRP A 80 -8.58 1.64 9.21
CA TRP A 80 -7.82 1.89 10.45
C TRP A 80 -8.52 1.40 11.71
N THR A 81 -9.39 0.39 11.58
CA THR A 81 -10.08 -0.18 12.74
C THR A 81 -9.07 -0.96 13.57
N VAL A 82 -8.76 -0.41 14.75
CA VAL A 82 -7.97 -1.09 15.78
C VAL A 82 -8.89 -2.07 16.50
N LEU A 83 -8.41 -3.29 16.66
CA LEU A 83 -9.22 -4.39 17.17
C LEU A 83 -9.09 -4.48 18.68
N GLY A 84 -10.22 -4.39 19.40
CA GLY A 84 -10.33 -5.02 20.71
C GLY A 84 -10.52 -6.55 20.59
N ASP A 85 -10.64 -7.24 21.73
CA ASP A 85 -10.85 -8.69 22.02
C ASP A 85 -11.36 -9.70 20.95
N ILE A 86 -11.92 -9.33 19.78
CA ILE A 86 -12.75 -10.24 18.96
C ILE A 86 -12.54 -10.22 17.43
N ALA A 87 -11.41 -9.76 16.90
CA ALA A 87 -11.18 -9.84 15.45
C ALA A 87 -9.93 -10.66 15.09
N ARG A 88 -10.18 -11.88 14.61
CA ARG A 88 -9.13 -12.85 14.24
C ARG A 88 -8.57 -12.60 12.83
N ASP A 89 -9.21 -11.73 12.05
CA ASP A 89 -8.97 -11.61 10.61
C ASP A 89 -7.83 -10.62 10.27
N GLN A 90 -7.25 -9.94 11.26
CA GLN A 90 -6.06 -9.08 11.11
C GLN A 90 -4.85 -9.61 11.89
N ALA A 91 -5.01 -10.74 12.59
CA ALA A 91 -3.97 -11.37 13.37
C ALA A 91 -3.08 -12.23 12.48
N LEU A 92 -1.78 -11.95 12.47
CA LEU A 92 -0.84 -12.68 11.66
C LEU A 92 -0.55 -14.05 12.26
N MET A 93 -0.37 -15.04 11.40
CA MET A 93 -0.05 -16.41 11.78
C MET A 93 1.46 -16.61 11.80
N ARG A 94 1.97 -17.18 12.89
CA ARG A 94 3.39 -17.52 13.01
C ARG A 94 3.78 -18.60 12.01
N VAL A 95 4.92 -18.40 11.33
CA VAL A 95 5.49 -19.36 10.38
C VAL A 95 6.43 -20.31 11.12
N ASP A 96 6.05 -21.58 11.18
CA ASP A 96 6.80 -22.64 11.86
C ASP A 96 7.21 -22.24 13.30
N ASN A 97 8.46 -22.49 13.66
CA ASN A 97 9.05 -22.09 14.94
C ASN A 97 9.94 -20.85 14.82
N SER A 98 9.73 -20.02 13.78
CA SER A 98 10.49 -18.77 13.57
C SER A 98 9.87 -17.60 14.35
N LYS A 99 10.46 -16.41 14.28
CA LYS A 99 9.83 -15.14 14.71
C LYS A 99 9.16 -14.41 13.54
N ILE A 100 8.86 -15.10 12.46
CA ILE A 100 8.19 -14.55 11.27
C ILE A 100 6.69 -14.82 11.38
N PHE A 101 5.89 -13.80 11.11
CA PHE A 101 4.43 -13.88 11.07
C PHE A 101 3.91 -13.48 9.70
N THR A 102 2.85 -14.13 9.23
CA THR A 102 2.30 -13.93 7.88
C THR A 102 0.77 -13.80 7.86
N ILE A 103 0.25 -12.99 6.94
CA ILE A 103 -1.18 -12.91 6.61
C ILE A 103 -1.36 -12.52 5.15
N THR A 104 -2.45 -12.95 4.53
CA THR A 104 -2.80 -12.60 3.14
C THR A 104 -4.20 -12.03 3.07
N PHE A 105 -4.36 -10.92 2.33
CA PHE A 105 -5.65 -10.33 2.00
C PHE A 105 -5.86 -10.34 0.49
N ASN A 106 -7.09 -10.61 0.03
CA ASN A 106 -7.47 -10.41 -1.36
C ASN A 106 -8.15 -9.05 -1.48
N LEU A 107 -7.48 -8.11 -2.15
CA LEU A 107 -7.89 -6.71 -2.20
C LEU A 107 -7.94 -6.21 -3.65
N PRO A 108 -8.85 -5.27 -3.98
CA PRO A 108 -8.83 -4.61 -5.28
C PRO A 108 -7.53 -3.82 -5.50
N PRO A 109 -7.18 -3.48 -6.75
CA PRO A 109 -6.03 -2.64 -7.01
C PRO A 109 -6.24 -1.22 -6.44
N ASP A 110 -5.38 -0.83 -5.51
CA ASP A 110 -5.38 0.49 -4.87
C ASP A 110 -4.04 0.76 -4.18
N ILE A 111 -3.91 1.93 -3.54
CA ILE A 111 -2.82 2.27 -2.63
C ILE A 111 -3.28 1.98 -1.20
N TYR A 112 -2.61 1.02 -0.56
CA TYR A 112 -2.89 0.65 0.83
C TYR A 112 -1.84 1.22 1.76
N ALA A 113 -2.29 1.96 2.77
CA ALA A 113 -1.47 2.37 3.89
C ALA A 113 -1.69 1.41 5.05
N TYR A 114 -0.64 0.93 5.71
CA TYR A 114 -0.73 -0.07 6.76
C TYR A 114 0.29 0.14 7.87
N ALA A 115 0.02 -0.49 9.02
CA ALA A 115 0.87 -0.52 10.19
C ALA A 115 0.68 -1.82 10.98
N TYR A 116 1.76 -2.30 11.61
CA TYR A 116 1.72 -3.42 12.54
C TYR A 116 1.59 -2.94 13.98
N PHE A 117 0.95 -3.74 14.80
CA PHE A 117 0.81 -3.51 16.23
C PHE A 117 0.78 -4.84 16.99
N LEU A 118 1.00 -4.78 18.30
CA LEU A 118 0.89 -5.95 19.18
C LEU A 118 -0.39 -5.89 20.00
N ASN A 119 -0.96 -7.06 20.25
CA ASN A 119 -2.15 -7.27 21.07
C ASN A 119 -3.29 -6.33 20.64
N GLU A 120 -4.03 -5.73 21.57
CA GLU A 120 -5.28 -4.99 21.26
C GLU A 120 -5.10 -3.53 20.85
N GLY A 121 -3.88 -3.04 20.65
CA GLY A 121 -3.65 -1.63 20.27
C GLY A 121 -4.11 -0.57 21.31
N GLU A 122 -4.90 -0.93 22.31
CA GLU A 122 -5.24 -0.15 23.49
C GLU A 122 -4.43 -0.63 24.69
N HIS A 123 -3.21 -0.13 24.83
CA HIS A 123 -2.67 0.34 26.11
C HIS A 123 -1.32 1.02 25.85
N ASP A 124 -1.24 2.29 26.23
CA ASP A 124 -0.04 3.14 26.31
C ASP A 124 0.63 3.61 25.01
N HIS A 125 0.18 4.78 24.54
CA HIS A 125 1.08 5.87 24.11
C HIS A 125 2.07 5.67 22.92
N GLU A 126 1.94 4.65 22.06
CA GLU A 126 2.80 4.52 20.86
C GLU A 126 2.13 4.96 19.55
N TRP A 127 1.34 6.04 19.58
CA TRP A 127 0.65 6.56 18.38
C TRP A 127 1.31 7.77 17.73
N GLU A 128 2.45 8.25 18.24
CA GLU A 128 3.07 9.49 17.73
C GLU A 128 4.25 9.27 16.75
N ASP A 129 4.66 8.02 16.49
CA ASP A 129 5.83 7.74 15.63
C ASP A 129 5.66 6.49 14.74
N VAL A 130 4.42 6.06 14.48
CA VAL A 130 4.16 4.94 13.57
C VAL A 130 4.44 5.40 12.14
N SER A 131 5.56 4.93 11.59
CA SER A 131 5.88 5.12 10.17
C SER A 131 4.84 4.38 9.33
N LEU A 132 3.88 5.13 8.80
CA LEU A 132 2.89 4.61 7.86
C LEU A 132 3.60 4.07 6.62
N ARG A 133 3.32 2.81 6.28
CA ARG A 133 3.88 2.16 5.10
C ARG A 133 2.81 2.19 4.01
N GLU A 134 3.17 2.62 2.81
CA GLU A 134 2.27 2.60 1.66
C GLU A 134 2.70 1.52 0.67
N ILE A 135 1.74 0.81 0.10
CA ILE A 135 1.97 -0.16 -0.96
C ILE A 135 0.97 0.05 -2.09
N VAL A 136 1.46 0.11 -3.32
CA VAL A 136 0.61 0.08 -4.51
C VAL A 136 0.32 -1.39 -4.83
N LEU A 137 -0.96 -1.77 -4.85
CA LEU A 137 -1.44 -3.08 -5.27
C LEU A 137 -1.96 -3.00 -6.71
N ASP A 138 -1.23 -3.58 -7.65
CA ASP A 138 -1.56 -3.64 -9.09
C ASP A 138 -1.39 -5.06 -9.65
N GLY A 139 -1.27 -6.05 -8.76
CA GLY A 139 -0.97 -7.46 -9.02
C GLY A 139 -0.68 -8.16 -7.68
N ASP A 140 -0.62 -9.50 -7.68
CA ASP A 140 -0.26 -10.27 -6.48
C ASP A 140 1.10 -9.80 -5.92
N LYS A 141 1.15 -9.53 -4.61
CA LYS A 141 2.32 -8.95 -3.95
C LYS A 141 2.63 -9.65 -2.64
N VAL A 142 3.91 -9.72 -2.35
CA VAL A 142 4.45 -10.16 -1.06
C VAL A 142 5.29 -9.02 -0.50
N VAL A 143 5.01 -8.64 0.74
CA VAL A 143 5.72 -7.62 1.50
C VAL A 143 6.46 -8.31 2.64
N ASN A 144 7.77 -8.09 2.74
CA ASN A 144 8.58 -8.58 3.86
C ASN A 144 9.07 -7.39 4.67
N ASP A 145 8.74 -7.39 5.94
CA ASP A 145 9.00 -6.33 6.88
C ASP A 145 9.74 -6.89 8.10
N ALA A 146 10.38 -6.01 8.87
CA ALA A 146 11.01 -6.35 10.14
C ALA A 146 10.57 -5.38 11.25
N TRP A 147 10.33 -5.93 12.44
CA TRP A 147 9.92 -5.15 13.61
C TRP A 147 11.05 -4.28 14.14
N GLY A 148 10.72 -3.07 14.61
CA GLY A 148 11.68 -2.12 15.19
C GLY A 148 12.71 -1.56 14.20
N LEU A 149 12.64 -1.94 12.93
CA LEU A 149 13.31 -1.27 11.84
C LEU A 149 12.28 -0.38 11.14
N PRO A 150 12.64 0.85 10.73
CA PRO A 150 11.83 1.56 9.75
C PRO A 150 11.82 0.70 8.50
N THR A 151 10.72 0.01 8.21
CA THR A 151 10.60 -0.71 6.95
C THR A 151 10.21 0.33 5.92
N ASN A 152 11.22 0.99 5.39
CA ASN A 152 11.17 1.21 3.96
C ASN A 152 10.95 -0.17 3.34
N ILE A 153 9.90 -0.27 2.53
CA ILE A 153 9.69 -1.31 1.53
C ILE A 153 11.03 -1.93 1.13
N GLU A 154 11.14 -3.27 1.06
CA GLU A 154 12.22 -3.93 0.32
C GLU A 154 12.15 -3.58 -1.20
N THR A 155 12.27 -2.31 -1.56
CA THR A 155 13.35 -1.91 -2.44
C THR A 155 14.59 -2.13 -1.61
N VAL A 156 15.26 -3.28 -1.80
CA VAL A 156 16.62 -3.51 -1.29
C VAL A 156 17.34 -2.16 -1.32
N GLU A 157 17.65 -1.62 -0.14
CA GLU A 157 18.35 -0.34 0.01
C GLU A 157 19.75 -0.54 -0.56
N ALA A 158 19.87 -0.42 -1.88
CA ALA A 158 20.54 0.74 -2.44
C ALA A 158 20.99 1.70 -1.33
N GLU A 159 22.26 1.59 -0.90
CA GLU A 159 22.86 2.45 0.12
C GLU A 159 22.25 3.85 0.03
N SER A 160 21.68 4.37 1.14
CA SER A 160 20.91 5.61 1.19
C SER A 160 21.34 6.62 0.14
N VAL A 161 20.60 6.70 -0.98
CA VAL A 161 21.05 7.50 -2.12
C VAL A 161 20.84 8.98 -1.81
N LEU A 162 21.92 9.74 -1.68
CA LEU A 162 21.86 11.17 -1.43
C LEU A 162 21.82 11.94 -2.73
N VAL A 163 20.74 12.70 -2.95
CA VAL A 163 20.54 13.53 -4.14
C VAL A 163 20.72 15.02 -3.78
N TYR A 164 21.72 15.68 -4.36
CA TYR A 164 22.05 17.07 -4.04
C TYR A 164 22.66 17.82 -5.24
N PRO A 165 22.55 19.16 -5.28
CA PRO A 165 21.74 19.98 -4.39
C PRO A 165 20.25 19.80 -4.70
N ASN A 166 19.39 19.92 -3.70
CA ASN A 166 17.95 20.09 -3.90
C ASN A 166 17.56 21.31 -3.06
N PRO A 167 17.23 22.45 -3.66
CA PRO A 167 16.99 22.72 -5.09
C PRO A 167 18.25 22.70 -5.99
N PHE A 168 18.09 22.42 -7.29
CA PHE A 168 19.18 22.31 -8.29
C PHE A 168 19.03 23.29 -9.46
N THR A 169 20.10 23.45 -10.24
CA THR A 169 20.14 24.25 -11.48
C THR A 169 20.42 23.37 -12.70
N ASP A 170 21.69 23.14 -13.03
CA ASP A 170 22.12 22.47 -14.26
C ASP A 170 22.62 21.04 -14.06
N VAL A 171 22.90 20.68 -12.81
CA VAL A 171 23.42 19.37 -12.42
C VAL A 171 22.78 18.89 -11.13
N VAL A 172 22.63 17.58 -11.03
CA VAL A 172 22.25 16.87 -9.81
C VAL A 172 23.29 15.79 -9.56
N HIS A 173 23.80 15.72 -8.33
CA HIS A 173 24.69 14.68 -7.88
C HIS A 173 23.94 13.62 -7.09
N VAL A 174 24.32 12.36 -7.29
CA VAL A 174 23.81 11.19 -6.58
C VAL A 174 24.97 10.45 -5.92
N ARG A 175 24.93 10.28 -4.60
CA ARG A 175 25.91 9.49 -3.82
C ARG A 175 25.26 8.25 -3.25
N GLY A 176 26.01 7.15 -3.08
CA GLY A 176 25.45 5.85 -2.69
C GLY A 176 24.73 5.14 -3.84
N ALA A 177 24.95 5.59 -5.08
CA ALA A 177 24.22 5.16 -6.27
C ALA A 177 25.01 4.16 -7.14
N ASP A 178 25.98 3.42 -6.57
CA ASP A 178 26.84 2.50 -7.33
C ASP A 178 26.08 1.34 -7.99
N TRP A 179 24.89 1.05 -7.48
CA TRP A 179 23.96 0.04 -7.99
C TRP A 179 23.08 0.55 -9.15
N VAL A 180 23.05 1.87 -9.40
CA VAL A 180 22.15 2.48 -10.39
C VAL A 180 22.73 2.29 -11.79
N THR A 181 21.94 1.65 -12.66
CA THR A 181 22.27 1.48 -14.07
C THR A 181 21.44 2.37 -14.99
N HIS A 182 20.34 2.94 -14.48
CA HIS A 182 19.40 3.71 -15.28
C HIS A 182 18.73 4.83 -14.48
N VAL A 183 18.51 5.98 -15.12
CA VAL A 183 17.89 7.17 -14.54
C VAL A 183 16.72 7.60 -15.41
N SER A 184 15.60 7.94 -14.77
CA SER A 184 14.49 8.63 -15.41
C SER A 184 14.07 9.85 -14.60
N ILE A 185 13.72 10.94 -15.29
CA ILE A 185 13.14 12.15 -14.68
C ILE A 185 11.76 12.37 -15.30
N THR A 186 10.74 12.47 -14.46
CA THR A 186 9.38 12.79 -14.87
C THR A 186 8.93 14.12 -14.28
N ASP A 187 8.02 14.81 -14.95
CA ASP A 187 7.28 15.90 -14.32
C ASP A 187 6.24 15.36 -13.32
N ILE A 188 5.58 16.26 -12.59
CA ILE A 188 4.54 15.92 -11.61
C ILE A 188 3.23 15.41 -12.24
N MET A 189 3.09 15.55 -13.56
CA MET A 189 1.95 15.05 -14.32
C MET A 189 2.23 13.64 -14.90
N GLY A 190 3.40 13.06 -14.57
CA GLY A 190 3.80 11.72 -15.00
C GLY A 190 4.47 11.68 -16.39
N ASN A 191 4.71 12.82 -17.04
CA ASN A 191 5.39 12.81 -18.34
C ASN A 191 6.89 12.58 -18.15
N THR A 192 7.42 11.57 -18.84
CA THR A 192 8.87 11.31 -18.87
C THR A 192 9.58 12.38 -19.68
N ILE A 193 10.44 13.16 -19.02
CA ILE A 193 11.24 14.21 -19.63
C ILE A 193 12.63 13.69 -19.99
N MET A 194 13.14 12.74 -19.22
CA MET A 194 14.45 12.14 -19.39
C MET A 194 14.39 10.65 -19.03
N ASP A 195 15.05 9.82 -19.82
CA ASP A 195 15.15 8.38 -19.56
C ASP A 195 16.41 7.84 -20.24
N MET A 196 17.43 7.47 -19.46
CA MET A 196 18.73 7.09 -20.00
C MET A 196 19.51 6.14 -19.10
N PRO A 197 20.39 5.30 -19.67
CA PRO A 197 21.37 4.57 -18.88
C PRO A 197 22.27 5.56 -18.13
N PHE A 198 22.66 5.17 -16.92
CA PHE A 198 23.41 6.01 -16.00
C PHE A 198 24.64 5.26 -15.46
N THR A 199 25.74 5.98 -15.34
CA THR A 199 26.98 5.46 -14.74
C THR A 199 27.72 6.63 -14.11
N GLY A 200 28.12 6.50 -12.84
CA GLY A 200 28.80 7.56 -12.08
C GLY A 200 27.87 8.27 -11.09
N GLU A 201 28.16 9.53 -10.77
CA GLU A 201 27.49 10.26 -9.67
C GLU A 201 26.79 11.54 -10.12
N THR A 202 26.82 11.91 -11.41
CA THR A 202 26.36 13.23 -11.86
C THR A 202 25.38 13.14 -13.03
N ILE A 203 24.22 13.76 -12.88
CA ILE A 203 23.15 13.85 -13.86
C ILE A 203 23.10 15.29 -14.39
N MET A 204 23.23 15.46 -15.71
CA MET A 204 23.10 16.77 -16.36
C MET A 204 21.62 17.10 -16.59
N THR A 205 21.17 18.22 -16.03
CA THR A 205 19.77 18.65 -16.02
C THR A 205 19.57 20.04 -16.63
N SER A 206 20.58 20.61 -17.29
CA SER A 206 20.54 21.93 -17.94
C SER A 206 19.39 22.13 -18.92
N HIS A 207 18.95 21.07 -19.59
CA HIS A 207 17.84 21.08 -20.55
C HIS A 207 16.45 21.08 -19.90
N LEU A 208 16.34 20.78 -18.59
CA LEU A 208 15.07 20.84 -17.86
C LEU A 208 14.67 22.30 -17.63
N ARG A 209 13.36 22.56 -17.62
CA ARG A 209 12.80 23.86 -17.26
C ARG A 209 12.73 24.00 -15.75
N THR A 210 12.58 25.22 -15.24
CA THR A 210 12.26 25.46 -13.83
C THR A 210 10.95 24.75 -13.46
N GLY A 211 10.95 24.00 -12.37
CA GLY A 211 9.80 23.17 -12.00
C GLY A 211 10.14 22.03 -11.04
N MET A 212 9.10 21.29 -10.66
CA MET A 212 9.18 20.14 -9.78
C MET A 212 9.25 18.85 -10.60
N TYR A 213 10.14 17.95 -10.21
CA TYR A 213 10.37 16.70 -10.92
C TYR A 213 10.52 15.52 -9.95
N LEU A 214 10.24 14.32 -10.45
CA LEU A 214 10.57 13.07 -9.78
C LEU A 214 11.76 12.44 -10.50
N LEU A 215 12.85 12.21 -9.77
CA LEU A 215 14.01 11.46 -10.20
C LEU A 215 13.83 10.02 -9.76
N ARG A 216 13.73 9.10 -10.71
CA ARG A 216 13.70 7.66 -10.48
C ARG A 216 15.03 7.04 -10.90
N LEU A 217 15.70 6.41 -9.95
CA LEU A 217 16.92 5.63 -10.13
C LEU A 217 16.53 4.16 -10.19
N ARG A 218 17.09 3.42 -11.14
CA ARG A 218 16.88 1.98 -11.28
C ARG A 218 18.21 1.26 -11.43
N GLY A 219 18.31 0.09 -10.83
CA GLY A 219 19.45 -0.79 -10.95
C GLY A 219 19.04 -2.16 -11.42
N GLU A 220 20.02 -3.07 -11.40
CA GLU A 220 19.78 -4.49 -11.65
C GLU A 220 18.91 -5.10 -10.54
N TYR A 221 18.28 -6.25 -10.84
CA TYR A 221 17.48 -7.01 -9.86
C TYR A 221 16.29 -6.27 -9.24
N GLY A 222 15.76 -5.25 -9.93
CA GLY A 222 14.54 -4.53 -9.49
C GLY A 222 14.78 -3.43 -8.45
N LEU A 223 16.04 -3.11 -8.14
CA LEU A 223 16.39 -1.99 -7.27
C LEU A 223 15.85 -0.69 -7.85
N THR A 224 15.11 0.07 -7.04
CA THR A 224 14.67 1.41 -7.43
C THR A 224 14.73 2.38 -6.26
N ALA A 225 14.97 3.65 -6.56
CA ALA A 225 14.89 4.75 -5.61
C ALA A 225 14.23 5.95 -6.27
N VAL A 226 13.40 6.69 -5.54
CA VAL A 226 12.65 7.83 -6.07
C VAL A 226 12.91 9.06 -5.20
N HIS A 227 13.27 10.17 -5.84
CA HIS A 227 13.56 11.44 -5.17
C HIS A 227 12.77 12.58 -5.81
N LYS A 228 12.10 13.36 -4.97
CA LYS A 228 11.48 14.62 -5.39
C LYS A 228 12.52 15.72 -5.45
N ILE A 229 12.73 16.31 -6.62
CA ILE A 229 13.75 17.33 -6.85
C ILE A 229 13.12 18.61 -7.42
N LEU A 230 13.61 19.77 -6.98
CA LEU A 230 13.12 21.09 -7.40
C LEU A 230 14.19 21.81 -8.23
N LYS A 231 13.86 22.18 -9.47
CA LYS A 231 14.72 23.02 -10.32
C LYS A 231 14.36 24.49 -10.18
N TYR A 232 15.38 25.34 -10.04
CA TYR A 232 15.28 26.81 -10.19
C TYR A 232 15.72 27.27 -11.58
#